data_AF-A0A6B8QQR8-F1
#
_entry.id   AF-A0A6B8QQR8-F1
#
_cell.length_a   1.000
_cell.length_b   1.000
_cell.length_c   1.000
_cell.angle_alpha   90.00
_cell.angle_beta   90.00
_cell.angle_gamma   90.00
#
_symmetry.space_group_name_H-M   'P 1'
#
loop_
_entity.id
_entity.type
_entity.pdbx_description
1 polymer ?
#
loop_
_entity_poly.entity_id
_entity_poly.type
_entity_poly.pdbx_seq_one_letter_code
_entity_poly.pdbx_strand_id
1 'polypeptide(L)'
;MVFDLPAPEQQGSKSLVGSIAARRSVREYTNAPLPIGVLSQLLWSAQGVTGLDKKRATPSAGGLYPLHLKILVQRVSELEPGIYEYQADNHSLKLIGNRVPEGAVQALGIGDQPWLKEAALIIGVAAKLGEAIQHFEAQPPQGARGARYVYMETGALAQNVHLQSTALGVGCVLVAGFDDPRVKEVLRLPADLDPTALLCIGQRRA
;
A
#
# COMPACT_ATOMS: atom_id res chain seq x y z
N MET A 1 6.39 19.18 -1.92
CA MET A 1 7.56 18.59 -2.60
C MET A 1 7.11 17.33 -3.29
N VAL A 2 7.48 17.12 -4.56
CA VAL A 2 7.20 15.90 -5.33
C VAL A 2 8.54 15.23 -5.62
N PHE A 3 8.60 13.91 -5.48
CA PHE A 3 9.77 13.08 -5.71
C PHE A 3 9.41 12.05 -6.80
N ASP A 4 10.13 12.06 -7.91
CA ASP A 4 9.92 11.10 -8.99
C ASP A 4 10.57 9.77 -8.64
N LEU A 5 9.80 8.68 -8.72
CA LEU A 5 10.34 7.35 -8.43
C LEU A 5 11.15 6.85 -9.63
N PRO A 6 12.22 6.06 -9.39
CA PRO A 6 12.91 5.38 -10.49
C PRO A 6 11.92 4.47 -11.23
N ALA A 7 12.14 4.30 -12.54
CA ALA A 7 11.27 3.45 -13.35
C ALA A 7 11.27 2.00 -12.80
N PRO A 8 10.10 1.35 -12.72
CA PRO A 8 10.00 -0.02 -12.23
C PRO A 8 10.62 -0.98 -13.24
N GLU A 9 11.35 -1.98 -12.74
CA GLU A 9 11.94 -3.04 -13.53
C GLU A 9 10.83 -3.93 -14.12
N GLN A 10 10.87 -4.10 -15.45
CA GLN A 10 9.87 -4.88 -16.19
C GLN A 10 10.28 -6.36 -16.40
N GLN A 11 11.53 -6.70 -16.09
CA GLN A 11 12.07 -8.07 -16.19
C GLN A 11 12.65 -8.50 -14.85
N GLY A 12 11.96 -9.41 -14.17
CA GLY A 12 12.37 -9.91 -12.86
C GLY A 12 13.24 -11.17 -12.94
N SER A 13 14.05 -11.40 -11.89
CA SER A 13 14.90 -12.59 -11.74
C SER A 13 14.17 -13.82 -11.15
N LYS A 14 13.01 -13.63 -10.49
CA LYS A 14 12.19 -14.71 -9.91
C LYS A 14 10.90 -14.95 -10.70
N SER A 15 10.57 -16.22 -10.89
CA SER A 15 9.32 -16.63 -11.54
C SER A 15 8.11 -16.37 -10.63
N LEU A 16 6.94 -16.13 -11.25
CA LEU A 16 5.67 -15.98 -10.53
C LEU A 16 5.35 -17.22 -9.68
N VAL A 17 5.57 -18.42 -10.22
CA VAL A 17 5.37 -19.69 -9.50
C VAL A 17 6.25 -19.74 -8.25
N GLY A 18 7.52 -19.36 -8.36
CA GLY A 18 8.44 -19.29 -7.22
C GLY A 18 7.99 -18.29 -6.16
N SER A 19 7.52 -17.11 -6.59
CA SER A 19 6.99 -16.09 -5.67
C SER A 19 5.75 -16.57 -4.93
N ILE A 20 4.80 -17.25 -5.60
CA ILE A 20 3.61 -17.82 -4.96
C ILE A 20 4.01 -18.89 -3.93
N ALA A 21 4.89 -19.82 -4.28
CA ALA A 21 5.32 -20.89 -3.40
C ALA A 21 6.05 -20.37 -2.13
N ALA A 22 6.93 -19.38 -2.31
CA ALA A 22 7.75 -18.81 -1.25
C ALA A 22 7.05 -17.73 -0.40
N ARG A 23 5.89 -17.22 -0.83
CA ARG A 23 5.21 -16.11 -0.15
C ARG A 23 4.83 -16.48 1.29
N ARG A 24 5.24 -15.65 2.24
CA ARG A 24 4.86 -15.73 3.66
C ARG A 24 4.60 -14.33 4.21
N SER A 25 3.81 -14.24 5.27
CA SER A 25 3.64 -13.00 6.03
C SER A 25 4.84 -12.87 6.97
N VAL A 26 5.62 -11.81 6.80
CA VAL A 26 6.83 -11.55 7.59
C VAL A 26 6.56 -10.40 8.54
N ARG A 27 6.76 -10.63 9.84
CA ARG A 27 6.49 -9.67 10.93
C ARG A 27 7.73 -9.30 11.73
N GLU A 28 8.90 -9.76 11.29
CA GLU A 28 10.18 -9.43 11.91
C GLU A 28 11.08 -8.79 10.86
N TYR A 29 11.61 -7.61 11.18
CA TYR A 29 12.42 -6.82 10.27
C TYR A 29 13.75 -6.45 10.89
N THR A 30 14.75 -6.16 10.06
CA THR A 30 15.97 -5.50 10.50
C THR A 30 15.79 -3.98 10.49
N ASN A 31 16.74 -3.27 11.12
CA ASN A 31 16.77 -1.80 11.08
C ASN A 31 17.35 -1.23 9.76
N ALA A 32 17.74 -2.08 8.81
CA ALA A 32 18.28 -1.63 7.53
C ALA A 32 17.22 -0.84 6.73
N PRO A 33 17.62 0.25 6.05
CA PRO A 33 16.73 0.97 5.14
C PRO A 33 16.42 0.13 3.90
N LEU A 34 15.24 0.34 3.32
CA LEU A 34 14.90 -0.21 2.01
C LEU A 34 15.45 0.69 0.89
N PRO A 35 16.02 0.13 -0.19
CA PRO A 35 16.38 0.90 -1.37
C PRO A 35 15.15 1.57 -2.00
N ILE A 36 15.31 2.77 -2.59
CA ILE A 36 14.20 3.48 -3.25
C ILE A 36 13.57 2.66 -4.40
N GLY A 37 14.38 1.87 -5.11
CA GLY A 37 13.92 0.96 -6.16
C GLY A 37 12.95 -0.12 -5.66
N VAL A 38 13.11 -0.57 -4.40
CA VAL A 38 12.15 -1.50 -3.78
C VAL A 38 10.81 -0.81 -3.58
N LEU A 39 10.79 0.41 -3.05
CA LEU A 39 9.54 1.17 -2.86
C LEU A 39 8.87 1.45 -4.22
N SER A 40 9.63 1.91 -5.21
CA SER A 40 9.16 2.11 -6.59
C SER A 40 8.44 0.86 -7.13
N GLN A 41 9.13 -0.28 -7.09
CA GLN A 41 8.60 -1.53 -7.62
C GLN A 41 7.34 -2.00 -6.87
N LEU A 42 7.29 -1.84 -5.54
CA LEU A 42 6.13 -2.19 -4.75
C LEU A 42 4.92 -1.32 -5.10
N LEU A 43 5.09 -0.01 -5.23
CA LEU A 43 4.00 0.91 -5.58
C LEU A 43 3.52 0.71 -7.02
N TRP A 44 4.43 0.40 -7.93
CA TRP A 44 4.05 -0.01 -9.28
C TRP A 44 3.21 -1.30 -9.27
N SER A 45 3.62 -2.33 -8.53
CA SER A 45 2.84 -3.57 -8.42
C SER A 45 1.47 -3.36 -7.76
N ALA A 46 1.36 -2.36 -6.88
CA ALA A 46 0.13 -2.03 -6.16
C ALA A 46 -0.87 -1.29 -7.05
N GLN A 47 -0.48 -0.14 -7.61
CA GLN A 47 -1.36 0.77 -8.36
C GLN A 47 -0.63 1.45 -9.53
N GLY A 48 0.50 0.93 -10.00
CA GLY A 48 1.20 1.49 -11.15
C GLY A 48 0.41 1.36 -12.44
N VAL A 49 0.60 2.28 -13.37
CA VAL A 49 0.10 2.15 -14.74
C VAL A 49 0.81 0.98 -15.45
N THR A 50 0.04 0.14 -16.12
CA THR A 50 0.51 -0.97 -16.94
C THR A 50 -0.12 -0.88 -18.33
N GLY A 51 0.69 -1.02 -19.38
CA GLY A 51 0.22 -0.93 -20.76
C GLY A 51 -0.12 0.49 -21.22
N LEU A 52 -0.58 0.61 -22.46
CA LEU A 52 -0.86 1.90 -23.11
C LEU A 52 -2.27 2.44 -22.81
N ASP A 53 -3.18 1.61 -22.33
CA ASP A 53 -4.57 1.96 -22.02
C ASP A 53 -4.75 2.60 -20.63
N LYS A 54 -3.63 2.97 -19.99
CA LYS A 54 -3.55 3.61 -18.66
C LYS A 54 -4.22 2.81 -17.54
N LYS A 55 -4.42 1.50 -17.73
CA LYS A 55 -4.93 0.64 -16.65
C LYS A 55 -3.89 0.41 -15.57
N ARG A 56 -4.34 -0.02 -14.39
CA ARG A 56 -3.47 -0.26 -13.23
C ARG A 56 -3.09 -1.74 -13.12
N ALA A 57 -1.98 -2.00 -12.44
CA ALA A 57 -1.53 -3.35 -12.09
C ALA A 57 -2.57 -4.14 -11.25
N THR A 58 -3.36 -3.44 -10.44
CA THR A 58 -4.49 -4.03 -9.70
C THR A 58 -5.78 -3.85 -10.51
N PRO A 59 -6.59 -4.91 -10.70
CA PRO A 59 -7.88 -4.80 -11.37
C PRO A 59 -8.86 -3.98 -10.55
N SER A 60 -9.64 -3.11 -11.21
CA SER A 60 -10.64 -2.27 -10.55
C SER A 60 -12.02 -2.39 -11.21
N ALA A 61 -13.07 -2.48 -10.39
CA ALA A 61 -14.44 -2.57 -10.89
C ALA A 61 -14.80 -1.30 -11.68
N GLY A 62 -15.26 -1.47 -12.92
CA GLY A 62 -15.59 -0.35 -13.81
C GLY A 62 -14.40 0.52 -14.22
N GLY A 63 -13.16 0.14 -13.86
CA GLY A 63 -11.99 0.99 -14.05
C GLY A 63 -12.03 2.28 -13.23
N LEU A 64 -12.72 2.28 -12.09
CA LEU A 64 -12.87 3.47 -11.23
C LEU A 64 -11.59 3.84 -10.50
N TYR A 65 -10.77 2.85 -10.15
CA TYR A 65 -9.55 3.00 -9.35
C TYR A 65 -9.77 3.80 -8.05
N PRO A 66 -10.68 3.36 -7.17
CA PRO A 66 -11.05 4.08 -5.96
C PRO A 66 -9.97 4.08 -4.88
N LEU A 67 -8.91 3.28 -5.02
CA LEU A 67 -7.85 3.13 -4.02
C LEU A 67 -6.80 4.25 -4.13
N HIS A 68 -6.48 4.84 -2.99
CA HIS A 68 -5.44 5.84 -2.80
C HIS A 68 -4.40 5.33 -1.81
N LEU A 69 -3.12 5.52 -2.11
CA LEU A 69 -2.02 5.02 -1.27
C LEU A 69 -1.34 6.18 -0.54
N LYS A 70 -1.29 6.08 0.79
CA LYS A 70 -0.45 6.92 1.65
C LYS A 70 0.70 6.10 2.20
N ILE A 71 1.91 6.61 2.06
CA ILE A 71 3.13 5.89 2.42
C ILE A 71 3.72 6.55 3.66
N LEU A 72 3.69 5.83 4.77
CA LEU A 72 4.42 6.21 5.97
C LEU A 72 5.83 5.67 5.83
N VAL A 73 6.78 6.55 5.55
CA VAL A 73 8.20 6.25 5.39
C VAL A 73 8.90 6.44 6.73
N GLN A 74 9.60 5.39 7.19
CA GLN A 74 10.48 5.46 8.36
C GLN A 74 11.95 5.33 7.95
N ARG A 75 12.26 4.38 7.05
CA ARG A 75 13.63 4.03 6.64
C ARG A 75 13.66 3.58 5.18
N VAL A 76 13.66 4.53 4.26
CA VAL A 76 13.86 4.29 2.82
C VAL A 76 14.99 5.17 2.33
N SER A 77 15.95 4.61 1.58
CA SER A 77 17.05 5.38 1.00
C SER A 77 16.51 6.52 0.14
N GLU A 78 17.17 7.69 0.19
CA GLU A 78 16.84 8.89 -0.60
C GLU A 78 15.52 9.59 -0.24
N LEU A 79 14.75 9.05 0.72
CA LEU A 79 13.55 9.69 1.24
C LEU A 79 13.67 10.00 2.72
N GLU A 80 13.34 11.24 3.07
CA GLU A 80 13.18 11.63 4.46
C GLU A 80 11.99 10.91 5.11
N PRO A 81 12.03 10.64 6.43
CA PRO A 81 10.88 10.12 7.15
C PRO A 81 9.66 11.06 7.04
N GLY A 82 8.49 10.50 6.77
CA GLY A 82 7.29 11.29 6.55
C GLY A 82 6.13 10.50 5.96
N ILE A 83 5.05 11.22 5.67
CA ILE A 83 3.86 10.72 5.00
C ILE A 83 3.85 11.26 3.57
N TYR A 84 3.76 10.34 2.62
CA TYR A 84 3.73 10.62 1.20
C TYR A 84 2.42 10.12 0.58
N GLU A 85 1.99 10.76 -0.50
CA GLU A 85 0.91 10.29 -1.35
C GLU A 85 1.51 9.78 -2.67
N TYR A 86 1.14 8.56 -3.06
CA TYR A 86 1.55 8.01 -4.34
C TYR A 86 0.69 8.55 -5.48
N GLN A 87 1.35 9.11 -6.50
CA GLN A 87 0.73 9.62 -7.71
C GLN A 87 0.95 8.61 -8.84
N ALA A 88 0.00 7.69 -9.00
CA ALA A 88 0.12 6.56 -9.91
C ALA A 88 0.32 6.94 -11.39
N ASP A 89 -0.25 8.06 -11.84
CA ASP A 89 -0.15 8.53 -13.24
C ASP A 89 1.26 8.99 -13.62
N ASN A 90 1.98 9.56 -12.66
CA ASN A 90 3.32 10.10 -12.87
C ASN A 90 4.40 9.21 -12.25
N HIS A 91 4.00 8.13 -11.58
CA HIS A 91 4.88 7.28 -10.78
C HIS A 91 5.78 8.09 -9.84
N SER A 92 5.17 8.88 -8.97
CA SER A 92 5.88 9.79 -8.06
C SER A 92 5.26 9.83 -6.67
N LEU A 93 5.97 10.44 -5.72
CA LEU A 93 5.54 10.63 -4.34
C LEU A 93 5.42 12.12 -4.01
N LYS A 94 4.26 12.53 -3.51
CA LYS A 94 4.04 13.87 -2.98
C LYS A 94 4.15 13.85 -1.46
N LEU A 95 5.09 14.62 -0.88
CA LEU A 95 5.17 14.79 0.57
C LEU A 95 3.94 15.55 1.09
N ILE A 96 3.20 14.95 2.02
CA ILE A 96 2.01 15.54 2.64
C ILE A 96 2.15 15.78 4.15
N GLY A 97 3.22 15.28 4.77
CA GLY A 97 3.58 15.62 6.14
C GLY A 97 4.93 15.05 6.54
N ASN A 98 5.74 15.83 7.26
CA ASN A 98 7.12 15.48 7.64
C ASN A 98 7.25 15.12 9.13
N ARG A 99 6.14 14.89 9.83
CA ARG A 99 6.12 14.56 11.26
C ARG A 99 5.09 13.49 11.55
N VAL A 100 5.57 12.36 12.05
CA VAL A 100 4.77 11.31 12.69
C VAL A 100 5.12 11.34 14.18
N PRO A 101 4.17 11.59 15.08
CA PRO A 101 4.45 11.61 16.52
C PRO A 101 5.04 10.28 16.99
N GLU A 102 5.89 10.32 18.01
CA GLU A 102 6.44 9.12 18.63
C GLU A 102 5.31 8.20 19.13
N GLY A 103 5.44 6.90 18.91
CA GLY A 103 4.43 5.90 19.27
C GLY A 103 3.18 5.88 18.38
N ALA A 104 2.96 6.88 17.50
CA ALA A 104 1.77 6.95 16.66
C ALA A 104 1.63 5.75 15.72
N VAL A 105 2.75 5.22 15.21
CA VAL A 105 2.78 4.05 14.33
C VAL A 105 2.34 2.77 15.05
N GLN A 106 2.78 2.57 16.30
CA GLN A 106 2.39 1.40 17.09
C GLN A 106 0.90 1.46 17.44
N ALA A 107 0.38 2.66 17.69
CA ALA A 107 -1.02 2.90 18.03
C ALA A 107 -2.00 2.70 16.85
N LEU A 108 -1.51 2.43 15.63
CA LEU A 108 -2.39 2.13 14.49
C LEU A 108 -3.09 0.78 14.65
N GLY A 109 -2.44 -0.21 15.27
CA GLY A 109 -2.95 -1.58 15.35
C GLY A 109 -3.99 -1.78 16.46
N ILE A 110 -4.91 -2.72 16.25
CA ILE A 110 -5.74 -3.27 17.32
C ILE A 110 -4.94 -4.39 18.02
N GLY A 111 -4.64 -4.22 19.31
CA GLY A 111 -3.80 -5.15 20.08
C GLY A 111 -2.30 -4.93 19.89
N ASP A 112 -1.47 -5.85 20.41
CA ASP A 112 -0.01 -5.73 20.30
C ASP A 112 0.49 -6.20 18.91
N GLN A 113 0.92 -5.23 18.10
CA GLN A 113 1.40 -5.44 16.74
C GLN A 113 2.76 -4.76 16.53
N PRO A 114 3.85 -5.30 17.11
CA PRO A 114 5.17 -4.66 17.11
C PRO A 114 5.75 -4.42 15.70
N TRP A 115 5.34 -5.22 14.72
CA TRP A 115 5.75 -5.07 13.32
C TRP A 115 5.35 -3.73 12.70
N LEU A 116 4.32 -3.03 13.21
CA LEU A 116 3.94 -1.70 12.72
C LEU A 116 5.08 -0.70 12.90
N LYS A 117 5.60 -0.57 14.14
CA LYS A 117 6.71 0.34 14.43
C LYS A 117 8.02 -0.13 13.81
N GLU A 118 8.24 -1.45 13.73
CA GLU A 118 9.48 -2.03 13.22
C GLU A 118 9.59 -1.97 11.69
N ALA A 119 8.48 -1.80 10.96
CA ALA A 119 8.51 -1.70 9.51
C ALA A 119 9.41 -0.55 9.03
N ALA A 120 10.08 -0.73 7.90
CA ALA A 120 10.81 0.35 7.24
C ALA A 120 9.85 1.36 6.58
N LEU A 121 8.69 0.87 6.13
CA LEU A 121 7.57 1.70 5.67
C LEU A 121 6.23 0.97 5.84
N ILE A 122 5.14 1.74 5.82
CA ILE A 122 3.78 1.23 5.75
C ILE A 122 3.08 1.81 4.53
N ILE A 123 2.52 0.96 3.68
CA ILE A 123 1.58 1.37 2.63
C ILE A 123 0.18 1.34 3.26
N GLY A 124 -0.38 2.52 3.53
CA GLY A 124 -1.77 2.66 3.89
C GLY A 124 -2.64 2.73 2.65
N VAL A 125 -3.57 1.80 2.54
CA VAL A 125 -4.54 1.71 1.45
C VAL A 125 -5.85 2.30 1.92
N ALA A 126 -6.24 3.42 1.35
CA ALA A 126 -7.53 4.05 1.60
C ALA A 126 -8.38 4.07 0.33
N ALA A 127 -9.68 4.24 0.46
CA ALA A 127 -10.59 4.20 -0.67
C ALA A 127 -11.64 5.30 -0.59
N LYS A 128 -12.03 5.80 -1.77
CA LYS A 128 -13.25 6.60 -1.95
C LYS A 128 -14.48 5.70 -1.93
N LEU A 129 -14.79 5.15 -0.76
CA LEU A 129 -15.80 4.11 -0.62
C LEU A 129 -17.19 4.60 -1.04
N GLY A 130 -17.53 5.85 -0.68
CA GLY A 130 -18.80 6.48 -1.06
C GLY A 130 -19.01 6.58 -2.57
N GLU A 131 -17.97 6.97 -3.33
CA GLU A 131 -18.05 7.05 -4.79
C GLU A 131 -18.29 5.67 -5.42
N ALA A 132 -17.62 4.63 -4.92
CA ALA A 132 -17.83 3.27 -5.40
C ALA A 132 -19.23 2.74 -5.05
N ILE A 133 -19.73 3.01 -3.84
CA ILE A 133 -21.10 2.63 -3.42
C ILE A 133 -22.13 3.29 -4.32
N GLN A 134 -22.01 4.60 -4.54
CA GLN A 134 -22.91 5.37 -5.39
C GLN A 134 -22.88 4.87 -6.84
N HIS A 135 -21.69 4.66 -7.41
CA HIS A 135 -21.55 4.20 -8.80
C HIS A 135 -22.25 2.85 -9.06
N PHE A 136 -22.25 1.95 -8.07
CA PHE A 136 -22.83 0.61 -8.19
C PHE A 136 -24.16 0.44 -7.47
N GLU A 137 -24.85 1.54 -7.11
CA GLU A 137 -26.05 1.51 -6.28
C GLU A 137 -27.19 0.68 -6.89
N ALA A 138 -27.32 0.69 -8.21
CA ALA A 138 -28.36 -0.03 -8.95
C ALA A 138 -28.12 -1.55 -9.06
N GLN A 139 -26.96 -2.07 -8.63
CA GLN A 139 -26.64 -3.49 -8.76
C GLN A 139 -27.18 -4.32 -7.59
N PRO A 140 -27.72 -5.54 -7.82
CA PRO A 140 -28.22 -6.41 -6.76
C PRO A 140 -27.08 -7.15 -6.01
N PRO A 141 -27.20 -7.35 -4.66
CA PRO A 141 -28.21 -6.78 -3.78
C PRO A 141 -28.03 -5.25 -3.67
N GLN A 142 -29.14 -4.52 -3.80
CA GLN A 142 -29.18 -3.09 -4.06
C GLN A 142 -28.31 -2.30 -3.05
N GLY A 143 -27.46 -1.42 -3.57
CA GLY A 143 -26.58 -0.57 -2.76
C GLY A 143 -25.39 -1.24 -2.08
N ALA A 144 -25.26 -2.57 -2.11
CA ALA A 144 -24.24 -3.29 -1.34
C ALA A 144 -23.00 -3.73 -2.15
N ARG A 145 -22.99 -3.51 -3.46
CA ARG A 145 -21.93 -4.01 -4.35
C ARG A 145 -20.67 -3.16 -4.35
N GLY A 146 -20.79 -1.83 -4.32
CA GLY A 146 -19.64 -0.94 -4.42
C GLY A 146 -18.58 -1.18 -3.36
N ALA A 147 -18.98 -1.22 -2.08
CA ALA A 147 -18.06 -1.52 -0.98
C ALA A 147 -17.39 -2.90 -1.12
N ARG A 148 -18.16 -3.92 -1.53
CA ARG A 148 -17.63 -5.27 -1.77
C ARG A 148 -16.52 -5.26 -2.84
N TYR A 149 -16.72 -4.52 -3.93
CA TYR A 149 -15.72 -4.42 -4.99
C TYR A 149 -14.45 -3.73 -4.51
N VAL A 150 -14.57 -2.68 -3.70
CA VAL A 150 -13.41 -2.00 -3.10
C VAL A 150 -12.61 -2.96 -2.23
N TYR A 151 -13.24 -3.75 -1.36
CA TYR A 151 -12.50 -4.71 -0.52
C TYR A 151 -11.83 -5.82 -1.34
N MET A 152 -12.47 -6.29 -2.43
CA MET A 152 -11.83 -7.22 -3.37
C MET A 152 -10.61 -6.60 -4.05
N GLU A 153 -10.71 -5.34 -4.45
CA GLU A 153 -9.59 -4.58 -5.05
C GLU A 153 -8.44 -4.40 -4.05
N THR A 154 -8.74 -4.03 -2.79
CA THR A 154 -7.73 -3.94 -1.72
C THR A 154 -7.02 -5.29 -1.52
N GLY A 155 -7.76 -6.41 -1.56
CA GLY A 155 -7.18 -7.75 -1.48
C GLY A 155 -6.27 -8.10 -2.66
N ALA A 156 -6.68 -7.76 -3.89
CA ALA A 156 -5.87 -7.96 -5.09
C ALA A 156 -4.57 -7.15 -5.04
N LEU A 157 -4.66 -5.88 -4.63
CA LEU A 157 -3.50 -5.02 -4.41
C LEU A 157 -2.56 -5.61 -3.37
N ALA A 158 -3.09 -6.00 -2.21
CA ALA A 158 -2.29 -6.58 -1.13
C ALA A 158 -1.55 -7.83 -1.59
N GLN A 159 -2.18 -8.67 -2.40
CA GLN A 159 -1.55 -9.86 -2.95
C GLN A 159 -0.46 -9.53 -3.97
N ASN A 160 -0.66 -8.54 -4.86
CA ASN A 160 0.39 -8.06 -5.75
C ASN A 160 1.62 -7.61 -4.96
N VAL A 161 1.42 -6.77 -3.92
CA VAL A 161 2.51 -6.29 -3.06
C VAL A 161 3.21 -7.44 -2.34
N HIS A 162 2.47 -8.45 -1.85
CA HIS A 162 3.06 -9.63 -1.23
C HIS A 162 3.94 -10.45 -2.18
N LEU A 163 3.49 -10.65 -3.42
CA LEU A 163 4.25 -11.38 -4.44
C LEU A 163 5.48 -10.58 -4.86
N GLN A 164 5.34 -9.27 -5.09
CA GLN A 164 6.44 -8.39 -5.43
C GLN A 164 7.48 -8.31 -4.30
N SER A 165 7.03 -8.23 -3.05
CA SER A 165 7.91 -8.27 -1.87
C SER A 165 8.69 -9.58 -1.80
N THR A 166 8.04 -10.70 -2.12
CA THR A 166 8.68 -12.02 -2.15
C THR A 166 9.70 -12.15 -3.28
N ALA A 167 9.41 -11.58 -4.44
CA ALA A 167 10.34 -11.49 -5.55
C ALA A 167 11.59 -10.67 -5.16
N LEU A 168 11.39 -9.51 -4.56
CA LEU A 168 12.45 -8.59 -4.10
C LEU A 168 13.22 -9.07 -2.85
N GLY A 169 12.75 -10.14 -2.20
CA GLY A 169 13.39 -10.67 -0.99
C GLY A 169 13.13 -9.85 0.28
N VAL A 170 12.13 -8.96 0.27
CA VAL A 170 11.76 -8.14 1.44
C VAL A 170 10.55 -8.73 2.18
N GLY A 171 10.39 -8.36 3.44
CA GLY A 171 9.30 -8.80 4.30
C GLY A 171 8.05 -7.95 4.06
N CYS A 172 6.88 -8.58 4.10
CA CYS A 172 5.60 -7.89 4.00
C CYS A 172 4.55 -8.60 4.86
N VAL A 173 3.67 -7.84 5.51
CA VAL A 173 2.45 -8.35 6.16
C VAL A 173 1.28 -7.40 5.93
N LEU A 174 0.15 -7.96 5.50
CA LEU A 174 -1.14 -7.28 5.52
C LEU A 174 -1.66 -7.18 6.96
N VAL A 175 -2.08 -5.98 7.35
CA VAL A 175 -2.74 -5.66 8.61
C VAL A 175 -4.12 -5.11 8.29
N ALA A 176 -5.15 -5.85 8.69
CA ALA A 176 -6.56 -5.45 8.59
C ALA A 176 -7.17 -5.08 9.96
N GLY A 177 -6.50 -5.41 11.06
CA GLY A 177 -6.91 -5.01 12.41
C GLY A 177 -6.19 -3.73 12.82
N PHE A 178 -6.75 -2.59 12.46
CA PHE A 178 -6.24 -1.26 12.82
C PHE A 178 -7.39 -0.35 13.30
N ASP A 179 -7.04 0.73 13.99
CA ASP A 179 -7.98 1.77 14.43
C ASP A 179 -8.19 2.79 13.30
N ASP A 180 -9.38 2.77 12.68
CA ASP A 180 -9.74 3.65 11.55
C ASP A 180 -9.52 5.15 11.84
N PRO A 181 -10.09 5.75 12.93
CA PRO A 181 -9.80 7.13 13.31
C PRO A 181 -8.31 7.43 13.41
N ARG A 182 -7.53 6.55 14.04
CA ARG A 182 -6.09 6.76 14.23
C ARG A 182 -5.33 6.69 12.92
N VAL A 183 -5.69 5.76 12.03
CA VAL A 183 -5.12 5.69 10.67
C VAL A 183 -5.44 6.97 9.89
N LYS A 184 -6.69 7.46 9.95
CA LYS A 184 -7.07 8.72 9.28
C LYS A 184 -6.23 9.90 9.75
N GLU A 185 -6.03 10.02 11.06
CA GLU A 185 -5.20 11.08 11.66
C GLU A 185 -3.73 10.97 11.24
N VAL A 186 -3.11 9.80 11.46
CA VAL A 186 -1.66 9.61 11.27
C VAL A 186 -1.27 9.66 9.79
N LEU A 187 -2.06 9.04 8.91
CA LEU A 187 -1.81 9.06 7.47
C LEU A 187 -2.38 10.30 6.78
N ARG A 188 -2.97 11.23 7.54
CA ARG A 188 -3.56 12.48 7.04
C ARG A 188 -4.56 12.22 5.91
N LEU A 189 -5.44 11.25 6.12
CA LEU A 189 -6.49 10.91 5.16
C LEU A 189 -7.54 12.03 5.15
N PRO A 190 -7.89 12.56 3.97
CA PRO A 190 -9.09 13.36 3.79
C PRO A 190 -10.34 12.64 4.29
N ALA A 191 -11.39 13.42 4.61
CA ALA A 191 -12.62 12.88 5.19
C ALA A 191 -13.35 11.87 4.28
N ASP A 192 -13.19 11.99 2.97
CA ASP A 192 -13.78 11.13 1.93
C ASP A 192 -12.96 9.85 1.63
N LEU A 193 -11.82 9.66 2.33
CA LEU A 193 -11.02 8.44 2.23
C LEU A 193 -11.17 7.56 3.47
N ASP A 194 -11.64 6.34 3.25
CA ASP A 194 -11.76 5.31 4.28
C ASP A 194 -10.57 4.34 4.21
N PRO A 195 -9.83 4.12 5.31
CA PRO A 195 -8.76 3.14 5.32
C PRO A 195 -9.34 1.72 5.14
N THR A 196 -8.65 0.88 4.36
CA THR A 196 -9.09 -0.49 4.04
C THR A 196 -8.04 -1.54 4.38
N ALA A 197 -6.76 -1.17 4.36
CA ALA A 197 -5.65 -2.05 4.71
C ALA A 197 -4.39 -1.24 5.06
N LEU A 198 -3.51 -1.83 5.86
CA LEU A 198 -2.12 -1.42 5.96
C LEU A 198 -1.24 -2.58 5.49
N LEU A 199 -0.14 -2.28 4.81
CA LEU A 199 0.91 -3.25 4.48
C LEU A 199 2.20 -2.78 5.12
N CYS A 200 2.72 -3.53 6.09
CA CYS A 200 4.01 -3.26 6.71
C CYS A 200 5.12 -3.94 5.89
N ILE A 201 6.16 -3.19 5.52
CA ILE A 201 7.28 -3.68 4.72
C ILE A 201 8.60 -3.34 5.39
N GLY A 202 9.54 -4.29 5.36
CA GLY A 202 10.89 -4.11 5.91
C GLY A 202 11.86 -5.15 5.38
N GLN A 203 13.16 -4.95 5.63
CA GLN A 203 14.17 -5.94 5.29
C GLN A 203 13.95 -7.19 6.17
N ARG A 204 13.89 -8.38 5.57
CA ARG A 204 13.68 -9.63 6.32
C ARG A 204 14.81 -9.84 7.31
N ARG A 205 14.47 -10.20 8.55
CA ARG A 205 15.41 -10.87 9.44
C ARG A 205 15.63 -12.30 8.91
N ALA A 206 16.88 -12.72 8.82
CA ALA A 206 17.24 -14.07 8.39
C ALA A 206 16.74 -15.12 9.38
#